data_AF-A0A1M2ZWD8-F1
#
_entry.id   AF-A0A1M2ZWD8-F1
#
_cell.length_a   1.000
_cell.length_b   1.000
_cell.length_c   1.000
_cell.angle_alpha   90.00
_cell.angle_beta   90.00
_cell.angle_gamma   90.00
#
_symmetry.space_group_name_H-M   'P 1'
#
loop_
_entity.id
_entity.type
_entity.pdbx_description
1 polymer ?
#
loop_
_entity_poly.entity_id
_entity_poly.type
_entity_poly.pdbx_seq_one_letter_code
_entity_poly.pdbx_strand_id
1 'polypeptide(L)'
;MLRWATLLERNPHQIIGLLPPSWAGGDARGPMIDRPSAIDVAWDDVVLRVMGLAGRSRREAKAFFGLSDAELDRIVAGSWRCPIRPAWQVAARIRNVECPRLENAIVGSVLALILVFCAIFYWII
;
A
#
# COMPACT_ATOMS: atom_id res chain seq x y z
N MET A 1 5.37 9.71 4.60
CA MET A 1 5.33 8.86 3.39
C MET A 1 5.27 9.65 2.10
N LEU A 2 4.83 10.91 2.14
CA LEU A 2 4.76 11.84 1.00
C LEU A 2 5.89 11.72 -0.04
N ARG A 3 7.16 11.73 0.37
CA ARG A 3 8.30 11.64 -0.58
C ARG A 3 8.29 10.37 -1.42
N TRP A 4 7.93 9.24 -0.81
CA TRP A 4 7.84 7.96 -1.53
C TRP A 4 6.74 7.99 -2.60
N ALA A 5 5.57 8.54 -2.27
CA ALA A 5 4.51 8.75 -3.26
C ALA A 5 4.95 9.70 -4.38
N THR A 6 5.61 10.81 -4.05
CA THR A 6 6.12 11.77 -5.03
C THR A 6 7.15 11.14 -5.99
N LEU A 7 7.99 10.22 -5.51
CA LEU A 7 8.94 9.51 -6.39
C LEU A 7 8.23 8.68 -7.47
N LEU A 8 7.15 7.99 -7.11
CA LEU A 8 6.34 7.21 -8.04
C LEU A 8 5.55 8.12 -8.99
N GLU A 9 5.14 9.30 -8.54
CA GLU A 9 4.42 10.29 -9.36
C GLU A 9 5.32 10.98 -10.39
N ARG A 10 6.65 11.01 -10.20
CA ARG A 10 7.59 11.57 -11.19
C ARG A 10 7.56 10.81 -12.51
N ASN A 11 7.27 9.51 -12.48
CA ASN A 11 7.09 8.68 -13.67
C ASN A 11 5.82 7.83 -13.54
N PRO A 12 4.63 8.42 -13.71
CA PRO A 12 3.37 7.79 -13.32
C PRO A 12 3.05 6.52 -14.12
N HIS A 13 3.55 6.42 -15.36
CA HIS A 13 3.32 5.30 -16.26
C HIS A 13 4.37 4.18 -16.12
N GLN A 14 5.38 4.35 -15.27
CA GLN A 14 6.34 3.29 -14.98
C GLN A 14 5.61 2.07 -14.42
N ILE A 15 5.93 0.89 -14.96
CA ILE A 15 5.39 -0.37 -14.47
C ILE A 15 6.18 -0.81 -13.24
N ILE A 16 5.46 -0.94 -12.12
CA ILE A 16 5.98 -1.37 -10.83
C ILE A 16 5.62 -2.84 -10.60
N GLY A 17 6.62 -3.64 -10.25
CA GLY A 17 6.44 -5.02 -9.80
C GLY A 17 5.83 -5.06 -8.40
N LEU A 18 4.73 -5.79 -8.24
CA LEU A 18 4.15 -6.03 -6.92
C LEU A 18 4.83 -7.23 -6.27
N LEU A 19 4.88 -7.23 -4.94
CA LEU A 19 5.42 -8.32 -4.15
C LEU A 19 4.33 -9.33 -3.80
N PRO A 20 4.70 -10.59 -3.50
CA PRO A 20 3.80 -11.50 -2.83
C PRO A 20 3.31 -10.90 -1.50
N PRO A 21 2.07 -11.18 -1.07
CA PRO A 21 1.59 -10.80 0.25
C PRO A 21 2.51 -11.31 1.36
N SER A 22 2.61 -10.58 2.47
CA SER A 22 3.48 -10.95 3.61
C SER A 22 3.22 -12.37 4.13
N TRP A 23 1.96 -12.77 4.23
CA TRP A 23 1.53 -14.10 4.68
C TRP A 23 1.93 -15.25 3.72
N ALA A 24 2.28 -14.93 2.46
CA ALA A 24 2.68 -15.91 1.45
C ALA A 24 4.21 -16.10 1.36
N GLY A 25 4.98 -15.65 2.37
CA GLY A 25 6.44 -15.75 2.42
C GLY A 25 7.17 -14.61 1.69
N GLY A 26 6.60 -13.40 1.72
CA GLY A 26 6.91 -12.28 0.83
C GLY A 26 8.30 -11.63 0.91
N ASP A 27 9.15 -11.99 1.88
CA ASP A 27 10.47 -11.36 2.05
C ASP A 27 11.57 -11.97 1.16
N ALA A 28 11.45 -13.26 0.79
CA ALA A 28 12.53 -13.99 0.13
C ALA A 28 12.50 -13.94 -1.41
N ARG A 29 11.36 -13.56 -2.00
CA ARG A 29 11.12 -13.76 -3.46
C ARG A 29 11.27 -12.50 -4.31
N GLY A 30 11.47 -11.34 -3.71
CA GLY A 30 11.43 -10.07 -4.47
C GLY A 30 10.07 -9.85 -5.14
N PRO A 31 9.98 -8.94 -6.13
CA PRO A 31 8.76 -8.74 -6.90
C PRO A 31 8.38 -9.99 -7.69
N MET A 32 7.07 -10.20 -7.91
CA MET A 32 6.53 -11.38 -8.59
C MET A 32 6.96 -11.48 -10.07
N ILE A 33 7.43 -10.38 -10.63
CA ILE A 33 7.94 -10.22 -11.99
C ILE A 33 9.21 -9.39 -11.91
N ASP A 34 10.14 -9.61 -12.84
CA ASP A 34 11.38 -8.84 -12.99
C ASP A 34 11.11 -7.39 -13.43
N ARG A 35 10.67 -6.57 -12.47
CA ARG A 35 10.38 -5.15 -12.59
C ARG A 35 10.71 -4.48 -11.25
N PRO A 36 11.11 -3.20 -11.24
CA PRO A 36 11.38 -2.50 -10.00
C PRO A 36 10.12 -2.48 -9.14
N SER A 37 10.27 -2.83 -7.86
CA SER A 37 9.20 -2.69 -6.89
C SER A 37 9.10 -1.25 -6.38
N ALA A 38 8.01 -0.96 -5.68
CA ALA A 38 7.87 0.33 -5.00
C ALA A 38 8.97 0.55 -3.95
N ILE A 39 9.46 -0.52 -3.33
CA ILE A 39 10.54 -0.46 -2.33
C ILE A 39 11.88 -0.14 -3.02
N ASP A 40 12.12 -0.68 -4.22
CA ASP A 40 13.30 -0.33 -5.01
C ASP A 40 13.30 1.16 -5.38
N VAL A 41 12.14 1.69 -5.78
CA VAL A 41 11.99 3.13 -6.06
C VAL A 41 12.28 3.99 -4.83
N ALA A 42 11.84 3.56 -3.63
CA ALA A 42 12.18 4.26 -2.40
C ALA A 42 13.68 4.16 -2.09
N TRP A 43 14.25 2.97 -2.24
CA TRP A 43 15.66 2.73 -1.97
C TRP A 43 16.57 3.52 -2.90
N ASP A 44 16.21 3.68 -4.18
CA ASP A 44 17.04 4.37 -5.15
C ASP A 44 17.13 5.89 -4.90
N ASP A 45 16.21 6.49 -4.13
CA ASP A 45 16.30 7.89 -3.70
C ASP A 45 17.33 8.09 -2.58
N VAL A 46 18.35 8.92 -2.87
CA VAL A 46 19.45 9.22 -1.95
C VAL A 46 18.95 9.78 -0.62
N VAL A 47 17.92 10.63 -0.64
CA VAL A 47 17.45 11.27 0.59
C VAL A 47 16.77 10.26 1.50
N LEU A 48 15.95 9.35 0.98
CA LEU A 48 15.37 8.28 1.82
C LEU A 48 16.47 7.40 2.45
N ARG A 49 17.54 7.09 1.72
CA ARG A 49 18.71 6.38 2.29
C ARG A 49 19.40 7.17 3.40
N VAL A 50 19.69 8.46 3.15
CA VAL A 50 20.33 9.34 4.15
C VAL A 50 19.45 9.53 5.39
N MET A 51 18.13 9.55 5.22
CA MET A 51 17.17 9.64 6.32
C MET A 51 17.05 8.35 7.14
N GLY A 52 17.69 7.25 6.72
CA GLY A 52 17.76 6.01 7.49
C GLY A 52 17.05 4.81 6.88
N LEU A 53 16.61 4.86 5.62
CA LEU A 53 16.18 3.64 4.91
C LEU A 53 17.42 2.76 4.73
N ALA A 54 17.41 1.57 5.34
CA ALA A 54 18.61 0.73 5.49
C ALA A 54 18.81 -0.31 4.37
N GLY A 55 17.77 -0.63 3.61
CA GLY A 55 17.89 -1.51 2.45
C GLY A 55 16.58 -1.66 1.66
N ARG A 56 16.60 -2.66 0.76
CA ARG A 56 15.51 -2.95 -0.21
C ARG A 56 14.50 -3.97 0.30
N SER A 57 14.69 -4.50 1.50
CA SER A 57 13.78 -5.53 2.02
C SER A 57 12.45 -4.91 2.50
N ARG A 58 11.39 -5.72 2.48
CA ARG A 58 10.10 -5.35 3.08
C ARG A 58 10.27 -4.96 4.55
N ARG A 59 11.08 -5.71 5.29
CA ARG A 59 11.40 -5.45 6.70
C ARG A 59 12.02 -4.06 6.92
N GLU A 60 12.96 -3.65 6.08
CA GLU A 60 13.61 -2.34 6.18
C GLU A 60 12.66 -1.21 5.79
N ALA A 61 11.91 -1.36 4.70
CA ALA A 61 10.90 -0.37 4.30
C ALA A 61 9.82 -0.21 5.38
N LYS A 62 9.33 -1.32 5.93
CA LYS A 62 8.38 -1.35 7.04
C LYS A 62 8.90 -0.59 8.26
N ALA A 63 10.11 -0.91 8.72
CA ALA A 63 10.72 -0.28 9.87
C ALA A 63 10.94 1.22 9.65
N PHE A 64 11.43 1.61 8.46
CA PHE A 64 11.70 3.00 8.12
C PHE A 64 10.42 3.86 8.05
N PHE A 65 9.36 3.36 7.40
CA PHE A 65 8.11 4.10 7.27
C PHE A 65 7.16 3.93 8.47
N GLY A 66 7.53 3.13 9.47
CA GLY A 66 6.69 2.87 10.64
C GLY A 66 5.38 2.14 10.33
N LEU A 67 5.41 1.21 9.37
CA LEU A 67 4.20 0.50 8.91
C LEU A 67 3.99 -0.84 9.62
N SER A 68 2.74 -1.26 9.69
CA SER A 68 2.37 -2.66 9.89
C SER A 68 2.55 -3.48 8.61
N ASP A 69 2.58 -4.81 8.74
CA ASP A 69 2.64 -5.71 7.56
C ASP A 69 1.42 -5.54 6.65
N ALA A 70 0.24 -5.31 7.24
CA ALA A 70 -1.00 -5.09 6.51
C ALA A 70 -0.98 -3.78 5.71
N GLU A 71 -0.47 -2.69 6.29
CA GLU A 71 -0.32 -1.41 5.60
C GLU A 71 0.69 -1.49 4.46
N LEU A 72 1.83 -2.15 4.70
CA LEU A 72 2.81 -2.37 3.65
C LEU A 72 2.23 -3.25 2.53
N ASP A 73 1.50 -4.32 2.86
CA ASP A 73 0.81 -5.16 1.88
C ASP A 73 -0.20 -4.39 1.04
N ARG A 74 -0.99 -3.49 1.64
CA ARG A 74 -1.92 -2.63 0.89
C ARG A 74 -1.22 -1.78 -0.16
N ILE A 75 0.04 -1.40 0.08
CA ILE A 75 0.84 -0.62 -0.86
C ILE A 75 1.46 -1.53 -1.93
N VAL A 76 2.29 -2.49 -1.50
CA VAL A 76 3.24 -3.16 -2.38
C VAL A 76 2.79 -4.53 -2.86
N ALA A 77 1.78 -5.13 -2.22
CA ALA A 77 1.39 -6.50 -2.53
C ALA A 77 0.43 -6.60 -3.72
N GLY A 78 0.52 -7.74 -4.41
CA GLY A 78 -0.30 -8.13 -5.54
C GLY A 78 -0.73 -9.58 -5.47
N SER A 79 -1.53 -9.99 -6.45
CA SER A 79 -1.87 -11.40 -6.69
C SER A 79 -1.23 -11.84 -8.00
N TRP A 80 -1.13 -13.16 -8.23
CA TRP A 80 -0.58 -13.70 -9.48
C TRP A 80 -1.32 -13.25 -10.73
N ARG A 81 -2.60 -12.89 -10.61
CA ARG A 81 -3.40 -12.33 -11.72
C ARG A 81 -3.08 -10.87 -12.01
N CYS A 82 -2.61 -10.13 -11.01
CA CYS A 82 -2.26 -8.72 -11.10
C CYS A 82 -0.89 -8.49 -10.46
N PRO A 83 0.21 -8.97 -11.06
CA PRO A 83 1.54 -8.91 -10.46
C PRO A 83 2.25 -7.57 -10.68
N ILE A 84 1.64 -6.65 -11.43
CA ILE A 84 2.18 -5.34 -11.78
C ILE A 84 1.12 -4.25 -11.68
N ARG A 85 1.56 -3.00 -11.46
CA ARG A 85 0.72 -1.79 -11.47
C ARG A 85 1.49 -0.61 -12.04
N PRO A 86 0.83 0.38 -12.67
CA PRO A 86 1.47 1.65 -12.97
C PRO A 86 1.81 2.39 -11.67
N ALA A 87 2.91 3.16 -11.67
CA ALA A 87 3.45 3.83 -10.50
C ALA A 87 2.44 4.79 -9.84
N TRP A 88 1.60 5.48 -10.63
CA TRP A 88 0.55 6.35 -10.09
C TRP A 88 -0.46 5.59 -9.22
N GLN A 89 -0.79 4.33 -9.55
CA GLN A 89 -1.70 3.52 -8.72
C GLN A 89 -1.04 3.14 -7.40
N VAL A 90 0.27 2.89 -7.41
CA VAL A 90 1.02 2.58 -6.19
C VAL A 90 1.16 3.84 -5.31
N ALA A 91 1.41 5.01 -5.91
CA ALA A 91 1.40 6.30 -5.21
C ALA A 91 0.06 6.57 -4.52
N ALA A 92 -1.06 6.30 -5.22
CA ALA A 92 -2.39 6.42 -4.63
C ALA A 92 -2.59 5.48 -3.42
N ARG A 93 -2.08 4.25 -3.48
CA ARG A 93 -2.11 3.33 -2.32
C ARG A 93 -1.31 3.85 -1.13
N ILE A 94 -0.13 4.44 -1.36
CA ILE A 94 0.67 5.07 -0.30
C ILE A 94 -0.13 6.20 0.36
N ARG A 95 -0.75 7.06 -0.45
CA ARG A 95 -1.57 8.17 0.05
C ARG A 95 -2.79 7.68 0.84
N ASN A 96 -3.43 6.60 0.42
CA ASN A 96 -4.55 6.01 1.14
C ASN A 96 -4.14 5.45 2.50
N VAL A 97 -2.95 4.84 2.59
CA VAL A 97 -2.39 4.38 3.87
C VAL A 97 -1.99 5.55 4.77
N GLU A 98 -1.36 6.61 4.23
CA GLU A 98 -0.96 7.80 5.00
C GLU A 98 -2.16 8.61 5.51
N CYS A 99 -3.25 8.66 4.72
CA CYS A 99 -4.47 9.40 5.04
C CYS A 99 -5.71 8.53 4.80
N PRO A 100 -6.11 7.66 5.74
CA PRO A 100 -7.27 6.78 5.60
C PRO A 100 -8.62 7.51 5.68
N ARG A 101 -8.63 8.85 5.61
CA ARG A 101 -9.81 9.71 5.86
C ARG A 101 -11.02 9.33 4.99
N LEU A 102 -10.81 9.00 3.71
CA LEU A 102 -11.90 8.61 2.81
C LEU A 102 -12.43 7.20 3.13
N GLU A 103 -11.54 6.27 3.45
CA GLU A 103 -11.90 4.89 3.77
C GLU A 103 -12.68 4.81 5.08
N ASN A 104 -12.23 5.55 6.10
CA ASN A 104 -12.92 5.67 7.38
C ASN A 104 -14.30 6.33 7.26
N ALA A 105 -14.44 7.33 6.38
CA ALA A 105 -15.73 7.97 6.11
C ALA A 105 -16.71 6.97 5.44
N ILE A 106 -16.25 6.20 4.45
CA ILE A 106 -17.08 5.19 3.78
C ILE A 106 -17.50 4.10 4.77
N VAL A 107 -16.57 3.58 5.57
CA VAL A 107 -16.88 2.55 6.59
C VAL A 107 -17.90 3.08 7.60
N GLY A 108 -17.73 4.31 8.08
CA GLY A 108 -18.68 4.96 8.98
C GLY A 108 -20.07 5.09 8.37
N SER A 109 -20.16 5.53 7.11
CA SER A 109 -21.43 5.64 6.38
C SER A 109 -22.12 4.29 6.16
N VAL A 110 -21.37 3.25 5.78
CA VAL A 110 -21.92 1.89 5.57
C VAL A 110 -22.44 1.31 6.89
N LEU A 111 -21.68 1.46 7.98
CA LEU A 111 -22.10 1.00 9.30
C LEU A 111 -23.39 1.69 9.75
N ALA A 112 -23.50 3.02 9.55
CA ALA A 112 -24.69 3.78 9.86
C ALA A 112 -25.92 3.28 9.07
N LEU A 113 -25.76 3.01 7.77
CA LEU A 113 -26.82 2.46 6.92
C LEU A 113 -27.30 1.09 7.41
N ILE A 114 -26.37 0.19 7.78
CA ILE A 114 -26.70 -1.13 8.32
C ILE A 114 -27.48 -0.99 9.63
N LEU A 115 -27.05 -0.10 10.53
CA LEU A 115 -27.73 0.13 11.81
C LEU A 115 -29.14 0.69 11.62
N VAL A 116 -29.34 1.64 10.70
CA VAL A 116 -30.66 2.18 10.37
C VAL A 116 -31.56 1.08 9.81
N PHE A 117 -31.04 0.24 8.91
CA PHE A 117 -31.81 -0.87 8.35
C PHE A 117 -32.21 -1.89 9.42
N CYS A 118 -31.28 -2.28 10.31
CA CYS A 118 -31.59 -3.14 11.44
C CYS A 118 -32.64 -2.53 12.38
N ALA A 119 -32.57 -1.23 12.65
CA ALA A 119 -33.54 -0.54 13.50
C ALA A 119 -34.95 -0.51 12.88
N ILE A 120 -35.05 -0.31 11.56
CA ILE A 120 -36.32 -0.36 10.82
C ILE A 120 -36.91 -1.77 10.87
N PHE A 121 -36.09 -2.80 10.63
CA PHE A 121 -36.55 -4.19 10.69
C PHE A 121 -37.00 -4.59 12.11
N TYR A 122 -36.29 -4.14 13.14
CA TYR A 122 -36.69 -4.37 14.54
C TYR A 122 -38.04 -3.73 14.88
N TRP A 123 -38.39 -2.60 14.25
CA TRP A 123 -39.67 -1.91 14.47
C TRP A 123 -40.86 -2.52 13.71
N ILE A 124 -40.59 -3.31 12.67
CA ILE A 124 -41.62 -3.91 11.80
C ILE A 124 -42.02 -5.33 12.26
N ILE A 125 -41.17 -6.01 13.03
CA ILE A 125 -41.41 -7.33 13.64
C ILE A 125 -41.99 -7.16 15.04
#